data_AF-A0A9X0RBS7-F1
#
_entry.id   AF-A0A9X0RBS7-F1
#
_cell.length_a   1.000
_cell.length_b   1.000
_cell.length_c   1.000
_cell.angle_alpha   90.00
_cell.angle_beta   90.00
_cell.angle_gamma   90.00
#
_symmetry.space_group_name_H-M   'P 1'
#
loop_
_entity.id
_entity.type
_entity.pdbx_description
1 polymer ?
#
loop_
_entity_poly.entity_id
_entity_poly.type
_entity_poly.pdbx_seq_one_letter_code
_entity_poly.pdbx_strand_id
1 'polypeptide(L)'
;MELVQLNEHELRMLCDGQSEFKYILDGVPPKHVLARSLNHYRDSVCEIWSLPYFIKLNDQLIGSCGFKNPPSDNRVEIGYNVAFDVRGKGIAT
;
A
#
# COMPACT_ATOMS: atom_id res chain seq x y z
N MET A 1 -4.15 15.52 0.05
CA MET A 1 -3.83 14.15 -0.40
C MET A 1 -2.39 13.90 0.00
N GLU A 2 -2.13 12.78 0.65
CA GLU A 2 -0.79 12.42 1.10
C GLU A 2 -0.54 10.92 0.86
N LEU A 3 0.72 10.54 0.70
CA LEU A 3 1.15 9.15 0.74
C LEU A 3 1.57 8.83 2.17
N VAL A 4 0.94 7.82 2.75
CA VAL A 4 1.28 7.29 4.08
C VAL A 4 1.82 5.88 3.94
N GLN A 5 3.00 5.62 4.49
CA GLN A 5 3.48 4.26 4.65
C GLN A 5 2.99 3.73 5.99
N LEU A 6 2.25 2.63 5.97
CA LEU A 6 1.84 1.97 7.21
C LEU A 6 3.01 1.14 7.73
N ASN A 7 3.23 1.19 9.03
CA ASN A 7 4.19 0.30 9.66
C ASN A 7 3.66 -1.14 9.71
N GLU A 8 4.51 -2.09 10.13
CA GLU A 8 4.15 -3.51 10.18
C GLU A 8 2.87 -3.77 11.00
N HIS A 9 2.73 -3.12 12.15
CA HIS A 9 1.58 -3.31 13.05
C HIS A 9 0.29 -2.81 12.38
N GLU A 10 0.29 -1.59 11.86
CA GLU A 10 -0.85 -1.00 11.15
C GLU A 10 -1.28 -1.84 9.95
N LEU A 11 -0.31 -2.35 9.18
CA LEU A 11 -0.57 -3.19 8.03
C LEU A 11 -1.18 -4.54 8.42
N ARG A 12 -0.76 -5.14 9.54
CA ARG A 12 -1.37 -6.35 10.10
C ARG A 12 -2.82 -6.11 10.50
N MET A 13 -3.08 -5.04 11.24
CA MET A 13 -4.45 -4.67 11.63
C MET A 13 -5.34 -4.49 10.39
N LEU A 14 -4.80 -3.91 9.30
CA LEU A 14 -5.53 -3.77 8.05
C LEU A 14 -5.82 -5.13 7.37
N CYS A 15 -4.85 -6.05 7.36
CA CYS A 15 -5.03 -7.41 6.81
C CYS A 15 -6.12 -8.20 7.54
N ASP A 16 -6.13 -8.08 8.87
CA ASP A 16 -7.01 -8.82 9.77
C ASP A 16 -8.41 -8.19 9.85
N GLY A 17 -8.61 -7.03 9.21
CA GLY A 17 -9.89 -6.30 9.23
C GLY A 17 -10.16 -5.61 10.57
N GLN A 18 -9.12 -5.38 11.37
CA GLN A 18 -9.16 -4.75 12.69
C GLN A 18 -8.62 -3.31 12.67
N SER A 19 -8.36 -2.75 11.49
CA SER A 19 -7.82 -1.41 11.36
C SER A 19 -8.88 -0.33 11.56
N GLU A 20 -8.47 0.77 12.20
CA GLU A 20 -9.23 2.01 12.32
C GLU A 20 -9.26 2.83 11.01
N PHE A 21 -8.47 2.45 9.99
CA PHE A 21 -8.46 3.16 8.72
C PHE A 21 -9.78 2.98 7.98
N LYS A 22 -10.41 4.11 7.64
CA LYS A 22 -11.50 4.13 6.65
C LYS A 22 -10.89 3.96 5.27
N TYR A 23 -11.51 3.14 4.42
CA TYR A 23 -11.05 2.97 3.05
C TYR A 23 -12.24 2.82 2.08
N ILE A 24 -11.99 3.14 0.81
CA ILE A 24 -12.94 2.86 -0.28
C ILE A 24 -12.69 1.44 -0.76
N LEU A 25 -13.74 0.74 -1.22
CA LEU A 25 -13.59 -0.52 -1.93
C LEU A 25 -12.56 -0.36 -3.06
N ASP A 26 -11.69 -1.35 -3.24
CA ASP A 26 -10.53 -1.33 -4.15
C ASP A 26 -9.43 -0.31 -3.82
N GLY A 27 -9.57 0.55 -2.81
CA GLY A 27 -8.50 1.44 -2.34
C GLY A 27 -7.35 0.69 -1.65
N VAL A 28 -7.67 -0.45 -1.03
CA VAL A 28 -6.73 -1.32 -0.33
C VAL A 28 -6.36 -2.53 -1.21
N PRO A 29 -5.08 -2.94 -1.27
CA PRO A 29 -4.67 -4.13 -2.01
C PRO A 29 -5.37 -5.40 -1.52
N PRO A 30 -5.51 -6.43 -2.39
CA PRO A 30 -5.94 -7.75 -1.96
C PRO A 30 -5.07 -8.31 -0.82
N LYS A 31 -5.67 -9.09 0.08
CA LYS A 31 -4.97 -9.65 1.27
C LYS A 31 -3.66 -10.35 0.95
N HIS A 32 -3.59 -11.09 -0.16
CA HIS A 32 -2.36 -11.80 -0.56
C HIS A 32 -1.21 -10.84 -0.91
N VAL A 33 -1.50 -9.63 -1.40
CA VAL A 33 -0.50 -8.60 -1.69
C VAL A 33 0.05 -8.04 -0.38
N LEU A 34 -0.82 -7.74 0.59
CA LEU A 34 -0.42 -7.25 1.91
C LEU A 34 0.41 -8.30 2.67
N ALA A 35 0.00 -9.57 2.62
CA ALA A 35 0.75 -10.67 3.20
C ALA A 35 2.15 -10.83 2.59
N ARG A 36 2.28 -10.67 1.26
CA ARG A 36 3.59 -10.67 0.59
C ARG A 36 4.48 -9.53 1.08
N SER A 37 3.95 -8.32 1.21
CA SER A 37 4.69 -7.17 1.74
C SER A 37 5.20 -7.41 3.17
N LEU A 38 4.38 -8.00 4.04
CA LEU A 38 4.80 -8.39 5.39
C LEU A 38 5.90 -9.46 5.37
N ASN A 39 5.87 -10.40 4.43
CA ASN A 39 6.93 -11.39 4.30
C ASN A 39 8.26 -10.77 3.84
N HIS A 40 8.24 -9.87 2.86
CA HIS A 40 9.46 -9.14 2.45
C HIS A 40 10.07 -8.36 3.62
N TYR A 41 9.25 -7.68 4.41
CA TYR A 41 9.74 -6.96 5.60
C TYR A 41 10.40 -7.91 6.61
N ARG A 42 9.82 -9.09 6.85
CA ARG A 42 10.39 -10.13 7.72
C ARG A 42 11.70 -10.71 7.17
N ASP A 43 11.85 -10.80 5.85
CA ASP A 43 13.08 -11.22 5.17
C ASP A 43 14.18 -10.15 5.22
N SER A 44 14.07 -9.18 6.15
CA SER A 44 15.01 -8.07 6.36
C SER A 44 15.17 -7.14 5.15
N VAL A 45 14.19 -7.12 4.24
CA VAL A 45 14.12 -6.10 3.21
C VAL A 45 13.69 -4.79 3.86
N CYS A 46 14.45 -3.72 3.57
CA CYS A 46 14.19 -2.38 4.08
C CYS A 46 12.73 -1.97 3.93
N GLU A 47 12.17 -1.33 4.97
CA GLU A 47 10.75 -0.98 5.08
C GLU A 47 10.21 -0.26 3.83
N ILE A 48 10.98 0.72 3.31
CA ILE A 48 10.69 1.48 2.09
C ILE A 48 10.38 0.59 0.87
N TRP A 49 11.02 -0.57 0.77
CA TRP A 49 10.87 -1.51 -0.35
C TRP A 49 9.85 -2.63 -0.06
N SER A 50 9.50 -2.84 1.21
CA SER A 50 8.67 -3.96 1.65
C SER A 50 7.21 -3.58 1.87
N LEU A 51 6.97 -2.50 2.62
CA LEU A 51 5.63 -2.13 3.07
C LEU A 51 4.98 -1.18 2.06
N PRO A 52 3.69 -1.35 1.75
CA PRO A 52 3.00 -0.51 0.79
C PRO A 52 2.74 0.90 1.35
N TYR A 53 2.67 1.84 0.43
CA TYR A 53 2.16 3.18 0.65
C TYR A 53 0.67 3.21 0.32
N PHE A 54 -0.08 4.02 1.07
CA PHE A 54 -1.49 4.28 0.82
C PHE A 54 -1.68 5.76 0.49
N ILE A 55 -2.60 6.02 -0.43
CA ILE A 55 -3.03 7.37 -0.77
C ILE A 55 -4.16 7.72 0.18
N LYS A 56 -3.93 8.71 1.04
CA LYS A 56 -4.91 9.20 2.01
C LYS A 56 -5.52 10.54 1.55
N LEU A 57 -6.84 10.62 1.56
CA LEU A 57 -7.62 11.82 1.28
C LEU A 57 -8.74 11.95 2.31
N ASN A 58 -8.76 13.06 3.07
CA ASN A 58 -9.78 13.35 4.09
C ASN A 58 -10.03 12.16 5.05
N ASP A 59 -8.96 11.58 5.59
CA ASP A 59 -8.98 10.40 6.49
C ASP A 59 -9.47 9.08 5.88
N GLN A 60 -9.55 8.99 4.56
CA GLN A 60 -9.88 7.76 3.85
C GLN A 60 -8.71 7.29 2.97
N LEU A 61 -8.41 5.99 3.01
CA LEU A 61 -7.50 5.36 2.07
C LEU A 61 -8.24 5.11 0.75
N ILE A 62 -7.75 5.73 -0.32
CA ILE A 62 -8.41 5.74 -1.62
C ILE A 62 -7.61 5.04 -2.71
N GLY A 63 -6.42 4.57 -2.37
CA GLY A 63 -5.50 3.90 -3.28
C GLY A 63 -4.25 3.47 -2.53
N SER A 64 -3.40 2.75 -3.25
CA SER A 64 -2.16 2.20 -2.72
C SER A 64 -1.13 2.03 -3.81
N CYS A 65 0.13 2.06 -3.42
CA CYS A 65 1.25 1.69 -4.27
C CYS A 65 2.33 1.00 -3.44
N GLY A 66 3.20 0.25 -4.11
CA GLY A 66 4.31 -0.41 -3.45
C GLY A 66 5.20 -1.11 -4.45
N PHE A 67 6.34 -1.54 -3.95
CA PHE A 67 7.33 -2.26 -4.75
C PHE A 67 7.00 -3.76 -4.74
N LYS A 68 7.14 -4.41 -5.89
CA LYS A 68 6.96 -5.87 -5.96
C LYS A 68 8.14 -6.63 -5.35
N ASN A 69 9.33 -6.03 -5.41
CA ASN A 69 10.61 -6.55 -4.93
C ASN A 69 11.51 -5.37 -4.53
N PRO A 70 12.59 -5.61 -3.76
CA PRO A 70 13.66 -4.64 -3.59
C PRO A 70 14.25 -4.20 -4.94
N PRO A 71 14.92 -3.03 -5.00
CA PRO A 71 15.63 -2.60 -6.20
C PRO A 71 16.62 -3.66 -6.68
N SER A 72 16.64 -3.89 -8.00
CA SER A 72 17.56 -4.80 -8.67
C SER A 72 17.97 -4.17 -10.00
N ASP A 73 19.27 -4.22 -10.33
CA ASP A 73 19.83 -3.62 -11.55
C ASP A 73 19.42 -2.16 -11.80
N ASN A 74 19.44 -1.35 -10.73
CA ASN A 74 18.98 0.05 -10.73
C ASN A 74 17.53 0.25 -11.21
N ARG A 75 16.70 -0.78 -11.07
CA ARG A 75 15.28 -0.78 -11.45
C ARG A 75 14.42 -1.20 -10.27
N VAL A 76 13.19 -0.73 -10.28
CA VAL A 76 12.12 -1.14 -9.37
C VAL A 76 10.88 -1.45 -10.17
N GLU A 77 10.10 -2.42 -9.70
CA GLU A 77 8.77 -2.69 -10.24
C GLU A 77 7.72 -2.21 -9.25
N ILE A 78 6.86 -1.30 -9.70
CA ILE A 78 5.83 -0.68 -8.86
C ILE A 78 4.47 -1.24 -9.26
N GLY A 79 3.74 -1.76 -8.28
CA GLY A 79 2.31 -1.98 -8.39
C GLY A 79 1.56 -0.82 -7.75
N TYR A 80 0.52 -0.30 -8.40
CA TYR A 80 -0.34 0.72 -7.82
C TYR A 80 -1.79 0.54 -8.25
N ASN A 81 -2.71 1.03 -7.42
CA ASN A 81 -4.12 1.12 -7.74
C ASN A 81 -4.74 2.35 -7.08
N VAL A 82 -5.74 2.90 -7.74
CA VAL A 82 -6.63 3.95 -7.21
C VAL A 82 -8.05 3.40 -7.29
N ALA A 83 -8.84 3.57 -6.23
CA ALA A 83 -10.23 3.12 -6.19
C ALA A 83 -11.03 3.70 -7.36
N PHE A 84 -11.92 2.90 -7.94
CA PHE A 84 -12.61 3.21 -9.20
C PHE A 84 -13.29 4.59 -9.17
N ASP A 85 -14.01 4.90 -8.10
CA ASP A 85 -14.83 6.11 -7.94
C ASP A 85 -14.03 7.43 -7.89
N VAL A 86 -12.70 7.34 -7.75
CA VAL A 86 -11.83 8.51 -7.67
C VAL A 86 -10.77 8.56 -8.78
N ARG A 87 -10.84 7.67 -9.77
CA ARG A 87 -10.00 7.72 -10.97
C ARG A 87 -10.33 8.94 -11.85
N GLY A 88 -9.42 9.31 -12.74
CA GLY A 88 -9.58 10.44 -13.66
C GLY A 88 -9.37 11.83 -13.03
N LYS A 89 -8.93 11.89 -11.77
CA LYS A 89 -8.72 13.13 -11.00
C LYS A 89 -7.24 13.51 -10.82
N GLY A 90 -6.34 12.87 -11.57
CA GLY A 90 -4.88 13.10 -11.44
C GLY A 90 -4.26 12.57 -10.14
N ILE A 91 -4.88 11.58 -9.48
CA ILE A 91 -4.42 11.03 -8.20
C ILE A 91 -3.13 10.20 -8.33
N ALA A 92 -2.91 9.56 -9.48
CA ALA A 92 -1.75 8.70 -9.76
C ALA A 92 -0.76 9.36 -10.73
N THR A 93 -0.57 10.68 -10.65
CA THR A 93 0.29 11.46 -11.55
C THR A 93 1.58 11.87 -10.88
#